data_AF-E4YMN8-F1
#
_entry.id   AF-E4YMN8-F1
#
_cell.length_a   1.000
_cell.length_b   1.000
_cell.length_c   1.000
_cell.angle_alpha   90.00
_cell.angle_beta   90.00
_cell.angle_gamma   90.00
#
_symmetry.space_group_name_H-M   'P 1'
#
loop_
_entity.id
_entity.type
_entity.pdbx_description
1 polymer ?
#
loop_
_entity_poly.entity_id
_entity_poly.type
_entity_poly.pdbx_seq_one_letter_code
_entity_poly.pdbx_strand_id
1 'polypeptide(L)'
;MKILLTFPFAFAEPVLHRVTRESESASSPDLQEARLVVGYGGQDRRYWQLMEQILYFNPAFDQRKFWAYGCNCLLLGDRPMSDPGYGPPVDELDTVCKHYKDCAQCAKKKHGDECINEFKKYKFSESFYEKGNASMCKNEANSCERDLCECDFAFAKAHVQAIGSFVTDYHLFWTETGWYPEDNCPKTGGTAPVTPECCFSPTGPAVLYNRKGLNQ
;
A
#
# COMPACT_ATOMS: atom_id res chain seq x y z
N MET A 1 3.29 -47.16 -69.00
CA MET A 1 3.65 -48.49 -68.46
C MET A 1 4.65 -48.30 -67.32
N LYS A 2 4.20 -48.52 -66.08
CA LYS A 2 4.90 -48.54 -64.76
C LYS A 2 3.76 -48.41 -63.73
N ILE A 3 3.13 -49.51 -63.33
CA ILE A 3 3.54 -50.46 -62.27
C ILE A 3 3.48 -49.78 -60.89
N LEU A 4 2.61 -50.36 -60.04
CA LEU A 4 2.33 -50.00 -58.66
C LEU A 4 3.59 -49.93 -57.78
N LEU A 5 3.52 -49.12 -56.72
CA LEU A 5 3.72 -49.62 -55.36
C LEU A 5 2.78 -48.89 -54.38
N THR A 6 1.98 -49.67 -53.64
CA THR A 6 1.08 -49.20 -52.58
C THR A 6 1.84 -49.07 -51.26
N PHE A 7 1.78 -47.92 -50.60
CA PHE A 7 2.29 -47.76 -49.23
C PHE A 7 1.30 -48.33 -48.21
N PRO A 8 1.71 -49.22 -47.29
CA PRO A 8 0.87 -49.64 -46.19
C PRO A 8 0.79 -48.55 -45.11
N PHE A 9 -0.43 -48.10 -44.79
CA PHE A 9 -0.69 -47.29 -43.60
C PHE A 9 -0.57 -48.18 -42.35
N ALA A 10 0.53 -48.02 -41.60
CA ALA A 10 0.65 -48.56 -40.26
C ALA A 10 0.16 -47.51 -39.24
N PHE A 11 -1.07 -47.69 -38.73
CA PHE A 11 -1.52 -46.96 -37.56
C PHE A 11 -0.83 -47.52 -36.32
N ALA A 12 -0.06 -46.68 -35.63
CA ALA A 12 0.47 -47.01 -34.30
C ALA A 12 -0.50 -46.51 -33.23
N GLU A 13 -1.09 -47.43 -32.46
CA GLU A 13 -1.85 -47.09 -31.27
C GLU A 13 -0.90 -46.71 -30.12
N PRO A 14 -1.18 -45.67 -29.32
CA PRO A 14 -0.43 -45.39 -28.11
C PRO A 14 -0.80 -46.40 -27.01
N VAL A 15 0.20 -47.16 -26.55
CA VAL A 15 0.05 -48.10 -25.43
C VAL A 15 -0.26 -47.34 -24.14
N LEU A 16 -1.50 -47.42 -23.69
CA LEU A 16 -1.94 -46.85 -22.41
C LEU A 16 -1.33 -47.65 -21.24
N HIS A 17 -0.22 -47.15 -20.67
CA HIS A 17 0.36 -47.74 -19.46
C HIS A 17 -0.55 -47.46 -18.26
N ARG A 18 -1.16 -48.54 -17.75
CA ARG A 18 -2.13 -48.51 -16.65
C ARG A 18 -1.42 -48.47 -15.30
N VAL A 19 -1.05 -47.27 -14.84
CA VAL A 19 -0.58 -47.07 -13.45
C VAL A 19 -1.77 -47.27 -12.50
N THR A 20 -1.61 -48.17 -11.53
CA THR A 20 -2.60 -48.46 -10.48
C THR A 20 -2.01 -48.19 -9.10
N ARG A 21 -2.86 -47.73 -8.16
CA ARG A 21 -2.53 -47.35 -6.77
C ARG A 21 -1.66 -46.08 -6.67
N GLU A 22 -1.79 -45.22 -5.67
CA GLU A 22 -2.58 -45.34 -4.41
C GLU A 22 -3.28 -44.01 -4.07
N SER A 23 -4.22 -44.04 -3.14
CA SER A 23 -4.96 -42.85 -2.69
C SER A 23 -4.15 -42.06 -1.67
N GLU A 24 -3.53 -40.96 -2.08
CA GLU A 24 -2.93 -39.99 -1.16
C GLU A 24 -3.80 -38.73 -1.08
N SER A 25 -4.58 -38.65 0.00
CA SER A 25 -5.31 -37.45 0.40
C SER A 25 -4.35 -36.42 1.01
N ALA A 26 -3.60 -35.74 0.16
CA ALA A 26 -2.75 -34.61 0.55
C ALA A 26 -3.53 -33.28 0.46
N SER A 27 -4.36 -33.00 1.46
CA SER A 27 -4.90 -31.66 1.67
C SER A 27 -3.76 -30.73 2.13
N SER A 28 -3.18 -29.93 1.22
CA SER A 28 -2.20 -28.91 1.60
C SER A 28 -2.87 -27.83 2.48
N PRO A 29 -2.38 -27.59 3.70
CA PRO A 29 -2.92 -26.58 4.62
C PRO A 29 -2.14 -25.25 4.56
N ASP A 30 -1.25 -25.06 3.57
CA ASP A 30 -0.17 -24.06 3.62
C ASP A 30 -0.55 -22.61 3.24
N LEU A 31 -1.84 -22.31 3.08
CA LEU A 31 -2.32 -20.93 2.84
C LEU A 31 -3.20 -20.36 3.95
N GLN A 32 -3.47 -21.12 5.02
CA GLN A 32 -4.38 -20.69 6.10
C GLN A 32 -3.66 -20.35 7.42
N GLU A 33 -2.44 -20.86 7.63
CA GLU A 33 -1.57 -20.57 8.80
C GLU A 33 -0.85 -19.21 8.72
N ALA A 34 -0.70 -18.61 7.52
CA ALA A 34 0.03 -17.35 7.33
C ALA A 34 -0.59 -16.13 8.05
N ARG A 35 -1.82 -16.26 8.58
CA ARG A 35 -2.56 -15.17 9.23
C ARG A 35 -2.34 -15.07 10.75
N LEU A 36 -1.50 -15.93 11.35
CA LEU A 36 -1.41 -16.06 12.81
C LEU A 36 -0.01 -15.85 13.44
N VAL A 37 1.01 -15.43 12.68
CA VAL A 37 2.34 -15.11 13.26
C VAL A 37 3.00 -13.86 12.66
N VAL A 38 2.37 -12.68 12.81
CA VAL A 38 3.09 -11.40 12.83
C VAL A 38 2.76 -10.63 14.09
N GLY A 39 3.17 -11.18 15.23
CA GLY A 39 3.26 -10.42 16.47
C GLY A 39 4.36 -9.37 16.34
N TYR A 40 4.00 -8.14 15.95
CA TYR A 40 4.92 -7.01 15.94
C TYR A 40 5.43 -6.75 17.36
N GLY A 41 6.66 -7.20 17.62
CA GLY A 41 7.35 -7.07 18.90
C GLY A 41 7.72 -5.63 19.20
N GLY A 42 6.75 -4.86 19.71
CA GLY A 42 6.93 -3.66 20.52
C GLY A 42 7.97 -2.64 20.06
N GLN A 43 7.60 -1.82 19.07
CA GLN A 43 7.56 -0.34 19.19
C GLN A 43 6.29 0.14 18.46
N ASP A 44 5.78 1.31 18.83
CA ASP A 44 4.51 1.91 18.35
C ASP A 44 3.23 1.07 18.50
N ARG A 45 2.43 1.46 19.50
CA ARG A 45 1.07 0.93 19.78
C ARG A 45 0.07 1.10 18.63
N ARG A 46 0.45 1.72 17.51
CA ARG A 46 -0.40 2.15 16.39
C ARG A 46 -0.04 1.60 15.02
N TYR A 47 1.25 1.40 14.74
CA TYR A 47 1.75 1.02 13.41
C TYR A 47 1.10 -0.29 12.89
N TRP A 48 0.82 -1.23 13.80
CA TRP A 48 0.09 -2.46 13.49
C TRP A 48 -1.29 -2.23 12.85
N GLN A 49 -1.98 -1.11 13.14
CA GLN A 49 -3.30 -0.84 12.56
C GLN A 49 -3.19 -0.53 11.06
N LEU A 50 -2.23 0.33 10.68
CA LEU A 50 -1.87 0.55 9.28
C LEU A 50 -1.46 -0.76 8.61
N MET A 51 -0.61 -1.55 9.28
CA MET A 51 -0.15 -2.83 8.73
C MET A 51 -1.26 -3.86 8.53
N GLU A 52 -2.26 -3.96 9.42
CA GLU A 52 -3.41 -4.85 9.21
C GLU A 52 -4.23 -4.42 7.99
N GLN A 53 -4.48 -3.11 7.81
CA GLN A 53 -5.18 -2.61 6.62
C GLN A 53 -4.38 -2.88 5.33
N ILE A 54 -3.05 -2.70 5.36
CA ILE A 54 -2.16 -3.02 4.23
C ILE A 54 -2.20 -4.51 3.91
N LEU A 55 -2.05 -5.39 4.91
CA LEU A 55 -1.99 -6.85 4.72
C LEU A 55 -3.32 -7.43 4.26
N TYR A 56 -4.45 -6.78 4.56
CA TYR A 56 -5.76 -7.12 3.98
C TYR A 56 -5.78 -6.96 2.46
N PHE A 57 -5.18 -5.90 1.92
CA PHE A 57 -5.13 -5.64 0.47
C PHE A 57 -3.91 -6.27 -0.23
N ASN A 58 -2.78 -6.39 0.46
CA ASN A 58 -1.54 -6.98 -0.03
C ASN A 58 -0.91 -7.90 1.04
N PRO A 59 -1.29 -9.19 1.09
CA PRO A 59 -0.70 -10.16 2.02
C PRO A 59 0.81 -10.39 1.86
N ALA A 60 1.38 -9.99 0.71
CA ALA A 60 2.81 -10.14 0.39
C ALA A 60 3.60 -8.83 0.56
N PHE A 61 3.11 -7.90 1.38
CA PHE A 61 3.76 -6.60 1.61
C PHE A 61 5.11 -6.75 2.36
N ASP A 62 6.21 -6.37 1.72
CA ASP A 62 7.53 -6.26 2.37
C ASP A 62 7.81 -4.81 2.80
N GLN A 63 7.77 -4.57 4.10
CA GLN A 63 8.09 -3.29 4.73
C GLN A 63 9.49 -2.78 4.33
N ARG A 64 10.47 -3.69 4.21
CA ARG A 64 11.85 -3.33 3.88
C ARG A 64 12.02 -2.85 2.44
N LYS A 65 11.04 -3.14 1.58
CA LYS A 65 10.96 -2.69 0.19
C LYS A 65 10.26 -1.34 0.07
N PHE A 66 9.17 -1.15 0.80
CA PHE A 66 8.28 0.01 0.60
C PHE A 66 8.58 1.18 1.56
N TRP A 67 9.06 0.92 2.78
CA TRP A 67 9.24 1.95 3.82
C TRP A 67 10.55 2.74 3.77
N ALA A 68 11.37 2.48 2.76
CA ALA A 68 12.61 3.21 2.48
C ALA A 68 12.66 3.66 1.01
N TYR A 69 11.49 3.96 0.44
CA TYR A 69 11.31 4.30 -0.98
C TYR A 69 10.92 5.77 -1.20
N GLY A 70 11.48 6.37 -2.25
CA GLY A 70 11.04 7.67 -2.76
C GLY A 70 11.16 8.81 -1.76
N CYS A 71 10.49 9.93 -2.06
CA CYS A 71 10.51 11.14 -1.23
C CYS A 71 9.52 11.05 -0.06
N ASN A 72 8.53 10.15 -0.11
CA ASN A 72 7.36 10.16 0.75
C ASN A 72 7.06 8.80 1.39
N CYS A 73 7.40 7.65 0.80
CA CYS A 73 7.22 6.32 1.43
C CYS A 73 8.21 6.03 2.58
N LEU A 74 8.89 7.04 3.10
CA LEU A 74 9.85 6.90 4.18
C LEU A 74 9.11 6.82 5.53
N LEU A 75 8.94 5.58 6.03
CA LEU A 75 8.44 5.30 7.39
C LEU A 75 9.64 4.93 8.29
N LEU A 76 10.57 5.88 8.42
CA LEU A 76 11.79 5.79 9.23
C LEU A 76 11.85 7.02 10.16
N GLY A 77 12.30 6.86 11.41
CA GLY A 77 12.49 7.98 12.36
C GLY A 77 11.69 7.86 13.66
N ASP A 78 11.48 8.99 14.34
CA ASP A 78 10.72 9.09 15.61
C ASP A 78 9.20 9.03 15.38
N ARG A 79 8.70 9.63 14.28
CA ARG A 79 7.25 9.71 13.97
C ARG A 79 6.97 9.37 12.51
N PRO A 80 7.36 8.16 12.07
CA PRO A 80 7.40 7.79 10.65
C PRO A 80 6.07 7.93 9.92
N MET A 81 4.93 7.86 10.63
CA MET A 81 3.59 7.91 10.06
C MET A 81 3.06 9.35 9.88
N SER A 82 3.53 10.32 10.68
CA SER A 82 3.13 11.73 10.61
C SER A 82 4.23 12.69 10.17
N ASP A 83 5.48 12.24 10.10
CA ASP A 83 6.61 13.02 9.60
C ASP A 83 6.42 13.34 8.10
N PRO A 84 6.45 14.63 7.71
CA PRO A 84 6.21 15.04 6.34
C PRO A 84 7.29 14.51 5.40
N GLY A 85 6.90 14.11 4.20
CA GLY A 85 7.83 13.70 3.15
C GLY A 85 8.81 14.81 2.74
N TYR A 86 9.84 14.42 1.99
CA TYR A 86 10.91 15.32 1.58
C TYR A 86 10.46 16.30 0.50
N GLY A 87 9.60 15.91 -0.44
CA GLY A 87 9.24 16.78 -1.55
C GLY A 87 8.17 16.21 -2.49
N PRO A 88 8.11 16.69 -3.74
CA PRO A 88 7.28 16.11 -4.79
C PRO A 88 7.56 14.61 -4.95
N PRO A 89 6.56 13.79 -5.31
CA PRO A 89 6.76 12.36 -5.45
C PRO A 89 7.54 12.02 -6.72
N VAL A 90 8.39 10.98 -6.65
CA VAL A 90 9.19 10.52 -7.80
C VAL A 90 8.39 9.72 -8.83
N ASP A 91 7.34 9.03 -8.40
CA ASP A 91 6.49 8.18 -9.24
C ASP A 91 5.08 7.99 -8.62
N GLU A 92 4.29 7.06 -9.17
CA GLU A 92 2.95 6.74 -8.70
C GLU A 92 2.93 6.10 -7.29
N LEU A 93 3.91 5.25 -6.97
CA LEU A 93 4.02 4.60 -5.66
C LEU A 93 4.29 5.65 -4.57
N ASP A 94 5.26 6.53 -4.83
CA ASP A 94 5.57 7.63 -3.93
C ASP A 94 4.46 8.68 -3.88
N THR A 95 3.66 8.83 -4.94
CA THR A 95 2.45 9.66 -4.95
C THR A 95 1.39 9.12 -3.97
N VAL A 96 1.19 7.80 -3.90
CA VAL A 96 0.28 7.18 -2.91
C VAL A 96 0.78 7.43 -1.48
N CYS A 97 2.07 7.29 -1.23
CA CYS A 97 2.68 7.59 0.07
C CYS A 97 2.60 9.08 0.44
N LYS A 98 2.71 9.98 -0.55
CA LYS A 98 2.47 11.40 -0.35
C LYS A 98 1.03 11.69 0.05
N HIS A 99 0.05 11.15 -0.68
CA HIS A 99 -1.37 11.34 -0.36
C HIS A 99 -1.72 10.85 1.05
N TYR A 100 -1.08 9.77 1.50
CA TYR A 100 -1.20 9.28 2.88
C TYR A 100 -0.72 10.29 3.91
N LYS A 101 0.52 10.78 3.78
CA LYS A 101 1.10 11.77 4.70
C LYS A 101 0.34 13.10 4.69
N ASP A 102 -0.08 13.55 3.50
CA ASP A 102 -0.92 14.74 3.32
C ASP A 102 -2.30 14.58 3.99
N CYS A 103 -2.91 13.39 3.90
CA CYS A 103 -4.18 13.07 4.56
C CYS A 103 -4.05 13.12 6.09
N ALA A 104 -3.01 12.48 6.65
CA ALA A 104 -2.72 12.52 8.08
C ALA A 104 -2.44 13.96 8.57
N GLN A 105 -1.70 14.77 7.77
CA GLN A 105 -1.49 16.19 8.05
C GLN A 105 -2.81 16.98 8.05
N CYS A 106 -3.75 16.67 7.15
CA CYS A 106 -5.08 17.28 7.15
C CYS A 106 -5.92 16.89 8.37
N ALA A 107 -5.88 15.63 8.81
CA ALA A 107 -6.53 15.20 10.05
C ALA A 107 -5.95 15.96 11.26
N LYS A 108 -4.62 16.07 11.35
CA LYS A 108 -3.92 16.89 12.36
C LYS A 108 -4.37 18.36 12.32
N LYS A 109 -4.44 18.98 11.14
CA LYS A 109 -4.90 20.37 10.95
C LYS A 109 -6.34 20.59 11.41
N LYS A 110 -7.22 19.60 11.27
CA LYS A 110 -8.64 19.65 11.65
C LYS A 110 -8.88 19.45 13.15
N HIS A 111 -8.13 18.54 13.78
CA HIS A 111 -8.42 18.04 15.14
C HIS A 111 -7.36 18.41 16.20
N GLY A 112 -6.27 19.08 15.81
CA GLY A 112 -5.20 19.51 16.70
C GLY A 112 -3.98 18.58 16.71
N ASP A 113 -2.91 19.02 17.37
CA ASP A 113 -1.57 18.40 17.24
C ASP A 113 -1.46 16.94 17.71
N GLU A 114 -2.35 16.49 18.60
CA GLU A 114 -2.40 15.08 19.01
C GLU A 114 -3.08 14.16 18.00
N CYS A 115 -3.77 14.71 16.98
CA CYS A 115 -4.43 13.92 15.94
C CYS A 115 -3.43 13.47 14.87
N ILE A 116 -2.53 12.59 15.30
CA ILE A 116 -1.49 11.95 14.49
C ILE A 116 -1.58 10.43 14.62
N ASN A 117 -0.83 9.72 13.79
CA ASN A 117 -0.96 8.26 13.65
C ASN A 117 -0.17 7.46 14.70
N GLU A 118 0.64 8.09 15.54
CA GLU A 118 1.43 7.45 16.59
C GLU A 118 0.63 7.29 17.90
N PHE A 119 -0.41 8.11 18.10
CA PHE A 119 -1.16 8.20 19.37
C PHE A 119 -2.58 7.59 19.29
N LYS A 120 -3.47 8.22 18.52
CA LYS A 120 -4.93 8.00 18.57
C LYS A 120 -5.33 6.68 17.93
N LYS A 121 -5.64 5.65 18.73
CA LYS A 121 -6.17 4.36 18.22
C LYS A 121 -7.57 4.53 17.65
N TYR A 122 -7.84 3.89 16.51
CA TYR A 122 -9.16 3.87 15.88
C TYR A 122 -9.79 2.47 15.85
N LYS A 123 -11.09 2.41 15.56
CA LYS A 123 -11.90 1.21 15.39
C LYS A 123 -12.07 0.94 13.90
N PHE A 124 -11.65 -0.24 13.45
CA PHE A 124 -11.84 -0.72 12.08
C PHE A 124 -12.31 -2.19 12.08
N SER A 125 -12.66 -2.74 10.91
CA SER A 125 -13.17 -4.11 10.77
C SER A 125 -13.21 -4.52 9.30
N GLU A 126 -12.41 -5.50 8.88
CA GLU A 126 -12.48 -6.10 7.53
C GLU A 126 -13.92 -6.50 7.16
N SER A 127 -14.58 -7.25 8.05
CA SER A 127 -15.97 -7.71 7.90
C SER A 127 -17.04 -6.61 7.89
N PHE A 128 -16.68 -5.35 8.13
CA PHE A 128 -17.56 -4.21 7.91
C PHE A 128 -17.47 -3.75 6.44
N TYR A 129 -16.26 -3.65 5.90
CA TYR A 129 -16.03 -3.38 4.48
C TYR A 129 -16.56 -4.50 3.58
N GLU A 130 -16.34 -5.77 3.93
CA GLU A 130 -16.84 -6.94 3.17
C GLU A 130 -18.38 -6.99 3.06
N LYS A 131 -19.10 -6.33 3.96
CA LYS A 131 -20.57 -6.18 3.90
C LYS A 131 -21.03 -5.06 2.95
N GLY A 132 -20.11 -4.49 2.16
CA GLY A 132 -20.40 -3.43 1.19
C GLY A 132 -20.36 -2.01 1.75
N ASN A 133 -19.77 -1.79 2.93
CA ASN A 133 -19.56 -0.42 3.43
C ASN A 133 -18.42 0.27 2.66
N ALA A 134 -18.46 1.60 2.58
CA ALA A 134 -17.49 2.37 1.78
C ALA A 134 -16.04 2.25 2.28
N SER A 135 -15.85 2.05 3.59
CA SER A 135 -14.55 1.85 4.25
C SER A 135 -14.65 0.80 5.35
N MET A 136 -13.50 0.35 5.87
CA MET A 136 -13.47 -0.55 7.04
C MET A 136 -13.56 0.19 8.39
N CYS A 137 -13.63 1.52 8.38
CA CYS A 137 -13.55 2.38 9.57
C CYS A 137 -14.90 2.52 10.29
N LYS A 138 -14.86 2.60 11.63
CA LYS A 138 -16.04 2.49 12.51
C LYS A 138 -16.20 3.59 13.56
N ASN A 139 -15.27 4.53 13.70
CA ASN A 139 -15.45 5.70 14.56
C ASN A 139 -16.54 6.65 14.02
N GLU A 140 -17.00 7.58 14.86
CA GLU A 140 -18.01 8.55 14.46
C GLU A 140 -17.49 9.49 13.35
N ALA A 141 -18.37 9.89 12.43
CA ALA A 141 -18.02 10.79 11.35
C ALA A 141 -17.48 12.12 11.91
N ASN A 142 -16.44 12.67 11.27
CA ASN A 142 -15.72 13.87 11.76
C ASN A 142 -15.05 13.72 13.14
N SER A 143 -14.71 12.51 13.59
CA SER A 143 -13.74 12.32 14.69
C SER A 143 -12.31 12.21 14.15
N CYS A 144 -11.32 12.51 14.99
CA CYS A 144 -9.91 12.32 14.66
C CYS A 144 -9.62 10.86 14.27
N GLU A 145 -10.11 9.92 15.06
CA GLU A 145 -9.94 8.48 14.86
C GLU A 145 -10.58 8.00 13.57
N ARG A 146 -11.71 8.61 13.15
CA ARG A 146 -12.31 8.35 11.83
C ARG A 146 -11.37 8.84 10.73
N ASP A 147 -11.02 10.12 10.75
CA ASP A 147 -10.28 10.74 9.65
C ASP A 147 -8.90 10.06 9.44
N LEU A 148 -8.18 9.72 10.52
CA LEU A 148 -6.94 8.95 10.46
C LEU A 148 -7.14 7.53 9.92
N CYS A 149 -8.21 6.83 10.34
CA CYS A 149 -8.51 5.50 9.82
C CYS A 149 -8.81 5.53 8.31
N GLU A 150 -9.53 6.54 7.83
CA GLU A 150 -9.82 6.70 6.40
C GLU A 150 -8.54 7.00 5.59
N CYS A 151 -7.56 7.70 6.16
CA CYS A 151 -6.23 7.88 5.56
C CYS A 151 -5.49 6.53 5.42
N ASP A 152 -5.39 5.74 6.50
CA ASP A 152 -4.75 4.43 6.50
C ASP A 152 -5.46 3.47 5.50
N PHE A 153 -6.81 3.49 5.46
CA PHE A 153 -7.62 2.68 4.54
C PHE A 153 -7.41 3.05 3.08
N ALA A 154 -7.47 4.34 2.75
CA ALA A 154 -7.29 4.84 1.39
C ALA A 154 -5.88 4.55 0.89
N PHE A 155 -4.87 4.73 1.75
CA PHE A 155 -3.49 4.33 1.46
C PHE A 155 -3.40 2.83 1.15
N ALA A 156 -3.86 1.96 2.05
CA ALA A 156 -3.72 0.52 1.89
C ALA A 156 -4.37 0.01 0.58
N LYS A 157 -5.54 0.54 0.25
CA LYS A 157 -6.28 0.21 -0.98
C LYS A 157 -5.62 0.75 -2.25
N ALA A 158 -5.00 1.93 -2.20
CA ALA A 158 -4.30 2.52 -3.34
C ALA A 158 -2.90 1.90 -3.54
N HIS A 159 -2.19 1.59 -2.46
CA HIS A 159 -0.80 1.11 -2.50
C HIS A 159 -0.67 -0.19 -3.30
N VAL A 160 -1.58 -1.15 -3.11
CA VAL A 160 -1.57 -2.41 -3.88
C VAL A 160 -1.73 -2.21 -5.39
N GLN A 161 -2.31 -1.09 -5.85
CA GLN A 161 -2.38 -0.76 -7.28
C GLN A 161 -1.05 -0.16 -7.79
N ALA A 162 -0.34 0.58 -6.95
CA ALA A 162 0.87 1.31 -7.32
C ALA A 162 2.19 0.52 -7.15
N ILE A 163 2.18 -0.67 -6.52
CA ILE A 163 3.41 -1.46 -6.28
C ILE A 163 4.20 -1.83 -7.55
N GLY A 164 3.56 -1.79 -8.71
CA GLY A 164 4.19 -2.05 -10.01
C GLY A 164 5.19 -0.96 -10.44
N SER A 165 5.08 0.24 -9.87
CA SER A 165 5.94 1.39 -10.17
C SER A 165 7.26 1.37 -9.39
N PHE A 166 7.46 0.40 -8.50
CA PHE A 166 8.70 0.26 -7.72
C PHE A 166 9.93 0.02 -8.63
N VAL A 167 10.95 0.87 -8.50
CA VAL A 167 12.30 0.68 -9.06
C VAL A 167 13.39 0.86 -8.00
N THR A 168 14.45 0.06 -8.05
CA THR A 168 15.53 0.08 -7.03
C THR A 168 16.22 1.43 -6.88
N ASP A 169 16.27 2.23 -7.95
CA ASP A 169 16.97 3.51 -8.04
C ASP A 169 16.51 4.53 -6.98
N TYR A 170 15.24 4.48 -6.57
CA TYR A 170 14.66 5.37 -5.55
C TYR A 170 14.58 4.74 -4.15
N HIS A 171 15.26 3.62 -3.92
CA HIS A 171 15.27 2.93 -2.63
C HIS A 171 16.54 3.26 -1.83
N LEU A 172 16.39 3.89 -0.66
CA LEU A 172 17.47 4.44 0.17
C LEU A 172 18.61 3.46 0.47
N PHE A 173 18.31 2.15 0.54
CA PHE A 173 19.28 1.10 0.86
C PHE A 173 19.63 0.17 -0.31
N TRP A 174 18.89 0.21 -1.43
CA TRP A 174 19.07 -0.72 -2.57
C TRP A 174 19.39 0.00 -3.89
N THR A 175 19.47 1.33 -3.87
CA THR A 175 19.91 2.12 -5.03
C THR A 175 21.39 1.91 -5.30
N GLU A 176 21.73 1.70 -6.58
CA GLU A 176 23.12 1.69 -7.06
C GLU A 176 23.55 3.07 -7.60
N THR A 177 22.62 4.03 -7.69
CA THR A 177 22.87 5.36 -8.29
C THR A 177 23.34 6.41 -7.29
N GLY A 178 23.37 6.08 -5.99
CA GLY A 178 23.68 7.03 -4.92
C GLY A 178 22.56 8.04 -4.65
N TRP A 179 21.31 7.64 -4.88
CA TRP A 179 20.14 8.48 -4.70
C TRP A 179 19.78 8.66 -3.20
N TYR A 180 19.62 9.91 -2.77
CA TYR A 180 19.20 10.28 -1.41
C TYR A 180 18.05 11.30 -1.44
N PRO A 181 17.00 11.14 -0.61
CA PRO A 181 15.86 12.06 -0.56
C PRO A 181 16.25 13.52 -0.30
N GLU A 182 17.23 13.75 0.57
CA GLU A 182 17.75 15.06 0.96
C GLU A 182 18.16 15.91 -0.24
N ASP A 183 18.86 15.29 -1.20
CA ASP A 183 19.44 15.95 -2.37
C ASP A 183 18.49 15.95 -3.58
N ASN A 184 17.63 14.93 -3.68
CA ASN A 184 16.83 14.65 -4.88
C ASN A 184 15.35 15.03 -4.78
N CYS A 185 14.85 15.35 -3.58
CA CYS A 185 13.45 15.70 -3.34
C CYS A 185 13.26 17.16 -2.89
N PRO A 186 13.69 18.17 -3.67
CA PRO A 186 13.65 19.56 -3.24
C PRO A 186 12.22 20.04 -2.98
N LYS A 187 11.97 20.53 -1.76
CA LYS A 187 10.75 21.27 -1.38
C LYS A 187 10.68 22.52 -2.25
N THR A 188 9.86 22.47 -3.30
CA THR A 188 9.92 23.44 -4.40
C THR A 188 9.60 24.84 -3.90
N GLY A 189 10.60 25.72 -3.89
CA GLY A 189 10.47 27.13 -3.53
C GLY A 189 9.73 27.92 -4.61
N GLY A 190 8.45 27.61 -4.82
CA GLY A 190 7.60 28.36 -5.74
C GLY A 190 7.53 29.83 -5.32
N THR A 191 7.78 30.73 -6.27
CA THR A 191 7.80 32.20 -6.03
C THR A 191 6.42 32.79 -5.72
N ALA A 192 5.35 32.03 -5.91
CA ALA A 192 3.99 32.41 -5.55
C ALA A 192 3.59 31.76 -4.20
N PRO A 193 2.97 32.50 -3.25
CA PRO A 193 2.46 31.92 -2.01
C PRO A 193 1.36 30.90 -2.27
N VAL A 194 1.70 29.61 -2.22
CA VAL A 194 0.74 28.51 -2.21
C VAL A 194 0.29 28.27 -0.77
N THR A 195 -1.02 28.37 -0.51
CA THR A 195 -1.58 28.00 0.80
C THR A 195 -2.18 26.60 0.70
N PRO A 196 -1.62 25.59 1.38
CA PRO A 196 -2.20 24.25 1.40
C PRO A 196 -3.48 24.23 2.25
N GLU A 197 -4.56 23.77 1.63
CA GLU A 197 -5.87 23.59 2.24
C GLU A 197 -6.32 22.13 2.12
N CYS A 198 -7.32 21.75 2.91
CA CYS A 198 -7.77 20.38 3.03
C CYS A 198 -9.25 20.27 2.64
N CYS A 199 -9.57 19.37 1.71
CA CYS A 199 -10.91 18.88 1.47
C CYS A 199 -11.18 17.70 2.41
N PHE A 200 -12.33 17.69 3.08
CA PHE A 200 -12.72 16.63 4.02
C PHE A 200 -13.99 15.92 3.56
N SER A 201 -14.05 14.62 3.79
CA SER A 201 -15.28 13.82 3.72
C SER A 201 -15.65 13.35 5.13
N PRO A 202 -16.95 13.31 5.52
CA PRO A 202 -17.36 12.81 6.83
C PRO A 202 -16.99 11.33 7.09
N THR A 203 -16.85 10.54 6.02
CA THR A 203 -16.56 9.10 6.03
C THR A 203 -15.63 8.73 4.86
N GLY A 204 -14.54 9.47 4.69
CA GLY A 204 -13.54 9.22 3.66
C GLY A 204 -12.27 10.04 3.90
N PRO A 205 -11.19 9.77 3.15
CA PRO A 205 -9.89 10.40 3.37
C PRO A 205 -9.96 11.91 3.14
N ALA A 206 -9.15 12.65 3.89
CA ALA A 206 -8.87 14.06 3.60
C ALA A 206 -7.91 14.18 2.41
N VAL A 207 -8.10 15.21 1.59
CA VAL A 207 -7.25 15.49 0.41
C VAL A 207 -6.67 16.89 0.54
N LEU A 208 -5.34 16.99 0.57
CA LEU A 208 -4.62 18.26 0.54
C LEU A 208 -4.60 18.82 -0.89
N TYR A 209 -4.82 20.13 -1.03
CA TYR A 209 -4.71 20.83 -2.30
C TYR A 209 -4.09 22.22 -2.10
N ASN A 210 -3.39 22.70 -3.12
CA ASN A 210 -2.85 24.06 -3.13
C ASN A 210 -3.91 25.04 -3.60
N ARG A 211 -4.45 25.87 -2.70
CA ARG A 211 -5.29 27.01 -3.11
C ARG A 211 -4.39 28.03 -3.80
N LYS A 212 -4.69 28.33 -5.07
CA LYS A 212 -4.07 29.46 -5.77
C LYS A 212 -4.40 30.74 -5.00
N GLY A 213 -3.37 31.50 -4.59
CA GLY A 213 -3.58 32.85 -4.12
C GLY A 213 -4.25 33.68 -5.20
N LEU A 214 -5.30 34.41 -4.85
CA LEU A 214 -5.78 35.51 -5.68
C LEU A 214 -4.72 36.60 -5.61
N ASN A 215 -4.10 36.94 -6.74
CA ASN A 215 -3.32 38.16 -6.85
C ASN A 215 -4.27 39.33 -6.55
N GLN A 216 -3.99 40.07 -5.48
CA GLN A 216 -4.67 41.35 -5.16
C GLN A 216 -3.97 42.47 -5.93
#